data_AF-A0A3D1RG82-F1
#
_entry.id   AF-A0A3D1RG82-F1
#
_cell.length_a   1.000
_cell.length_b   1.000
_cell.length_c   1.000
_cell.angle_alpha   90.00
_cell.angle_beta   90.00
_cell.angle_gamma   90.00
#
_symmetry.space_group_name_H-M   'P 1'
#
loop_
_entity.id
_entity.type
_entity.pdbx_description
1 polymer ?
#
loop_
_entity_poly.entity_id
_entity_poly.type
_entity_poly.pdbx_seq_one_letter_code
_entity_poly.pdbx_strand_id
1 'polypeptide(L)'
;MKKIGDKYTNNIFENIKHIDEHESEYWYARELSKVLEYRDWRNFLKVLNKAKDACKNSGFNIDEQLVEVNRLSKRNNNAIANIQDYKLSRRKGAFKNKIFLKDVEED
;
A
#
# COMPACT_ATOMS: atom_id res chain seq x y z
N MET A 1 -20.47 -8.53 23.58
CA MET A 1 -19.30 -8.80 22.70
C MET A 1 -18.82 -7.47 22.14
N LYS A 2 -17.69 -6.97 22.62
CA LYS A 2 -17.16 -5.64 22.26
C LYS A 2 -16.45 -5.75 20.89
N LYS A 3 -17.04 -5.19 19.84
CA LYS A 3 -16.34 -4.93 18.55
C LYS A 3 -15.25 -3.89 18.80
N ILE A 4 -14.05 -4.34 19.15
CA ILE A 4 -12.86 -3.50 19.37
C ILE A 4 -11.82 -3.68 18.24
N GLY A 5 -12.08 -4.54 17.26
CA GLY A 5 -11.15 -4.82 16.16
C GLY A 5 -11.06 -3.75 15.07
N ASP A 6 -12.09 -2.91 14.87
CA ASP A 6 -12.18 -2.07 13.66
C ASP A 6 -11.55 -0.67 13.80
N LYS A 7 -11.32 -0.18 15.03
CA LYS A 7 -10.88 1.22 15.25
C LYS A 7 -9.36 1.39 15.21
N TYR A 8 -8.59 0.36 15.56
CA TYR A 8 -7.13 0.45 15.66
C TYR A 8 -6.44 0.20 14.31
N THR A 9 -6.91 -0.79 13.54
CA THR A 9 -6.43 -1.06 12.17
C THR A 9 -6.71 0.10 11.23
N ASN A 10 -7.87 0.75 11.37
CA ASN A 10 -8.19 1.92 10.55
C ASN A 10 -7.24 3.11 10.84
N ASN A 11 -6.79 3.28 12.09
CA ASN A 11 -5.93 4.40 12.48
C ASN A 11 -4.52 4.33 11.87
N ILE A 12 -3.91 3.13 11.81
CA ILE A 12 -2.52 2.99 11.35
C ILE A 12 -2.36 3.37 9.87
N PHE A 13 -3.34 3.04 9.03
CA PHE A 13 -3.33 3.46 7.63
C PHE A 13 -3.67 4.93 7.45
N GLU A 14 -4.61 5.47 8.23
CA GLU A 14 -4.92 6.90 8.14
C GLU A 14 -3.71 7.76 8.53
N ASN A 15 -2.81 7.27 9.39
CA ASN A 15 -1.58 7.99 9.77
C ASN A 15 -0.53 8.12 8.65
N ILE A 16 -0.52 7.19 7.69
CA ILE A 16 0.36 7.24 6.52
C ILE A 16 -0.37 7.67 5.25
N LYS A 17 -1.57 8.26 5.42
CA LYS A 17 -2.37 8.78 4.31
C LYS A 17 -1.77 10.09 3.81
N HIS A 18 -1.72 10.22 2.50
CA HIS A 18 -1.35 11.44 1.81
C HIS A 18 -2.56 11.95 1.03
N ILE A 19 -2.59 13.25 0.81
CA ILE A 19 -3.59 13.94 0.00
C ILE A 19 -2.82 14.65 -1.11
N ASP A 20 -3.26 14.48 -2.35
CA ASP A 20 -2.67 15.18 -3.50
C ASP A 20 -3.27 16.58 -3.68
N GLU A 21 -2.78 17.31 -4.67
CA GLU A 21 -3.27 18.63 -5.05
C GLU A 21 -4.75 18.67 -5.47
N HIS A 22 -5.35 17.51 -5.75
CA HIS A 22 -6.76 17.35 -6.13
C HIS A 22 -7.61 16.79 -4.97
N GLU A 23 -7.14 16.95 -3.74
CA GLU A 23 -7.79 16.43 -2.52
C GLU A 23 -8.05 14.91 -2.55
N SER A 24 -7.29 14.19 -3.37
CA SER A 24 -7.44 12.75 -3.53
C SER A 24 -6.47 12.02 -2.58
N GLU A 25 -7.04 11.10 -1.82
CA GLU A 25 -6.30 10.35 -0.82
C GLU A 25 -5.51 9.21 -1.47
N TYR A 26 -4.25 9.05 -1.07
CA TYR A 26 -3.37 8.00 -1.54
C TYR A 26 -2.38 7.53 -0.47
N TRP A 27 -1.80 6.37 -0.69
CA TRP A 27 -0.77 5.77 0.16
C TRP A 27 0.44 5.36 -0.66
N TYR A 28 1.59 5.33 -0.02
CA TYR A 28 2.79 4.81 -0.64
C TYR A 28 3.06 3.36 -0.26
N ALA A 29 3.44 2.55 -1.25
CA ALA A 29 3.71 1.13 -1.08
C ALA A 29 4.83 0.86 -0.06
N ARG A 30 5.92 1.64 -0.05
CA ARG A 30 6.97 1.49 0.98
C ARG A 30 6.50 1.81 2.40
N GLU A 31 5.57 2.75 2.57
CA GLU A 31 5.03 3.05 3.90
C GLU A 31 4.07 1.96 4.36
N LEU A 32 3.21 1.48 3.45
CA LEU A 32 2.35 0.33 3.68
C LEU A 32 3.16 -0.90 4.08
N SER A 33 4.24 -1.20 3.36
CA SER A 33 5.15 -2.31 3.69
C SER A 33 5.67 -2.22 5.12
N LYS A 34 6.01 -1.02 5.61
CA LYS A 34 6.51 -0.83 6.98
C LYS A 34 5.41 -0.96 8.03
N VAL A 35 4.25 -0.38 7.75
CA VAL A 35 3.06 -0.46 8.61
C VAL A 35 2.56 -1.89 8.75
N LEU A 36 2.67 -2.68 7.69
CA LEU A 36 2.36 -4.11 7.66
C LEU A 36 3.55 -4.98 8.11
N GLU A 37 4.61 -4.36 8.65
CA GLU A 37 5.76 -5.04 9.27
C GLU A 37 6.55 -5.98 8.34
N TYR A 38 6.47 -5.76 7.03
CA TYR A 38 7.29 -6.48 6.05
C TYR A 38 8.76 -6.06 6.16
N ARG A 39 9.62 -7.02 6.51
CA ARG A 39 11.07 -6.81 6.61
C ARG A 39 11.76 -6.67 5.26
N ASP A 40 11.30 -7.41 4.24
CA ASP A 40 11.87 -7.40 2.90
C ASP A 40 10.86 -6.84 1.89
N TRP A 41 11.26 -5.76 1.21
CA TRP A 41 10.50 -5.15 0.13
C TRP A 41 10.11 -6.14 -0.97
N ARG A 42 10.96 -7.14 -1.27
CA ARG A 42 10.66 -8.14 -2.30
C ARG A 42 9.45 -9.00 -1.95
N ASN A 43 9.25 -9.29 -0.66
CA ASN A 43 8.08 -10.04 -0.21
C ASN A 43 6.82 -9.18 -0.33
N PHE A 44 6.91 -7.92 0.08
CA PHE A 44 5.80 -6.99 -0.10
C PHE A 44 5.47 -6.77 -1.58
N LEU A 45 6.47 -6.71 -2.46
CA LEU A 45 6.28 -6.58 -3.90
C LEU A 45 5.51 -7.77 -4.49
N LYS A 46 5.72 -9.01 -3.98
CA LYS A 46 4.91 -10.17 -4.39
C LYS A 46 3.44 -9.98 -4.01
N VAL A 47 3.15 -9.50 -2.81
CA VAL A 47 1.77 -9.22 -2.36
C VAL A 47 1.15 -8.09 -3.17
N LEU A 48 1.92 -7.04 -3.46
CA LEU A 48 1.50 -5.96 -4.34
C LEU A 48 1.15 -6.49 -5.75
N ASN A 49 1.98 -7.36 -6.32
CA ASN A 49 1.71 -7.98 -7.62
C ASN A 49 0.47 -8.88 -7.58
N LYS A 50 0.32 -9.72 -6.54
CA LYS A 50 -0.90 -10.51 -6.30
C LYS A 50 -2.13 -9.60 -6.22
N ALA A 51 -2.03 -8.42 -5.60
CA ALA A 51 -3.13 -7.45 -5.51
C ALA A 51 -3.44 -6.80 -6.87
N LYS A 52 -2.41 -6.47 -7.66
CA LYS A 52 -2.57 -6.00 -9.06
C LYS A 52 -3.34 -7.03 -9.89
N ASP A 53 -2.94 -8.29 -9.87
CA ASP A 53 -3.62 -9.35 -10.62
C ASP A 53 -5.09 -9.49 -10.21
N ALA A 54 -5.36 -9.40 -8.90
CA ALA A 54 -6.72 -9.46 -8.40
C ALA A 54 -7.56 -8.24 -8.81
N CYS A 55 -6.98 -7.04 -8.93
CA CYS A 55 -7.68 -5.87 -9.46
C CYS A 55 -7.94 -6.01 -10.97
N LYS A 56 -6.97 -6.53 -11.73
CA LYS A 56 -7.11 -6.79 -13.17
C LYS A 56 -8.24 -7.79 -13.43
N ASN A 57 -8.28 -8.88 -12.66
CA ASN A 57 -9.34 -9.89 -12.75
C ASN A 57 -10.73 -9.36 -12.39
N SER A 58 -10.82 -8.29 -11.60
CA SER A 58 -12.08 -7.61 -11.28
C SER A 58 -12.44 -6.51 -12.29
N GLY A 59 -11.71 -6.40 -13.41
CA GLY A 59 -11.99 -5.42 -14.46
C GLY A 59 -11.53 -3.99 -14.14
N PHE A 60 -10.69 -3.80 -13.11
CA PHE A 60 -10.15 -2.48 -12.80
C PHE A 60 -8.88 -2.20 -13.61
N ASN A 61 -8.73 -0.95 -14.05
CA ASN A 61 -7.50 -0.46 -14.65
C ASN A 61 -6.43 -0.29 -13.56
N ILE A 62 -5.31 -0.99 -13.69
CA ILE A 62 -4.23 -0.96 -12.69
C ILE A 62 -3.52 0.38 -12.68
N ASP A 63 -3.31 0.98 -13.85
CA ASP A 63 -2.57 2.25 -13.96
C ASP A 63 -3.32 3.42 -13.31
N GLU A 64 -4.65 3.35 -13.21
CA GLU A 64 -5.47 4.32 -12.47
C GLU A 64 -5.45 4.11 -10.96
N GLN A 65 -5.14 2.88 -10.50
CA GLN A 65 -5.20 2.51 -9.09
C GLN A 65 -3.83 2.53 -8.43
N LEU A 66 -2.80 2.17 -9.19
CA LEU A 66 -1.45 1.98 -8.73
C LEU A 66 -0.48 2.61 -9.73
N VAL A 67 0.02 3.78 -9.36
CA VAL A 67 0.94 4.57 -10.17
C VAL A 67 2.35 4.31 -9.72
N GLU A 68 3.22 3.89 -10.63
CA GLU A 68 4.65 3.78 -10.36
C GLU A 68 5.27 5.17 -10.22
N VAL A 69 6.02 5.35 -9.13
CA VAL A 69 6.71 6.60 -8.84
C VAL A 69 8.12 6.33 -8.36
N ASN A 70 9.00 7.29 -8.57
CA ASN A 70 10.35 7.26 -8.02
C ASN A 70 10.42 8.20 -6.81
N ARG A 71 11.07 7.76 -5.74
CA ARG A 71 11.25 8.55 -4.52
C ARG A 71 12.68 8.51 -4.04
N LEU A 72 13.11 9.64 -3.50
CA LEU A 72 14.33 9.73 -2.72
C LEU A 72 14.17 9.01 -1.38
N SER A 73 15.06 8.05 -1.11
CA SER A 73 15.13 7.33 0.16
C SER A 73 16.49 7.54 0.81
N LYS A 74 16.46 7.91 2.09
CA LYS A 74 17.65 8.10 2.90
C LYS A 74 18.13 6.76 3.44
N ARG A 75 19.38 6.42 3.17
CA ARG A 75 20.08 5.24 3.70
C ARG A 75 20.73 5.54 5.05
N ASN A 76 21.16 4.48 5.74
CA ASN A 76 21.79 4.56 7.06
C ASN A 76 23.06 5.43 7.09
N ASN A 77 23.75 5.59 5.95
CA ASN A 77 24.93 6.43 5.79
C ASN A 77 24.59 7.88 5.34
N ASN A 78 23.34 8.33 5.53
CA ASN A 78 22.81 9.59 5.00
C ASN A 78 22.81 9.72 3.47
N ALA A 79 23.23 8.71 2.72
CA ALA A 79 23.15 8.75 1.26
C ALA A 79 21.67 8.75 0.82
N ILE A 80 21.35 9.58 -0.16
CA ILE A 80 20.03 9.65 -0.76
C ILE A 80 20.09 8.83 -2.05
N ALA A 81 19.21 7.85 -2.17
CA ALA A 81 19.08 7.04 -3.38
C ALA A 81 17.69 7.20 -3.96
N ASN A 82 17.61 7.28 -5.29
CA ASN A 82 16.32 7.17 -5.96
C ASN A 82 15.89 5.71 -5.97
N ILE A 83 14.70 5.43 -5.42
CA ILE A 83 14.12 4.10 -5.35
C ILE A 83 12.76 4.09 -6.03
N GLN A 84 12.46 2.99 -6.70
CA GLN A 84 11.15 2.71 -7.26
C GLN A 84 10.14 2.47 -6.14
N ASP A 85 8.96 3.06 -6.25
CA ASP A 85 7.85 2.96 -5.31
C ASP A 85 6.50 3.02 -6.06
N TYR A 86 5.40 2.92 -5.32
CA TYR A 86 4.07 2.99 -5.91
C TYR A 86 3.13 3.85 -5.06
N LYS A 87 2.29 4.64 -5.73
CA LYS A 87 1.15 5.35 -5.13
C LYS A 87 -0.12 4.52 -5.32
N LEU A 88 -0.84 4.28 -4.24
CA LEU A 88 -2.10 3.55 -4.22
C LEU A 88 -3.23 4.53 -3.89
N SER A 89 -4.16 4.76 -4.80
CA SER A 89 -5.27 5.68 -4.58
C SER A 89 -6.36 5.06 -3.70
N ARG A 90 -7.02 5.85 -2.84
CA ARG A 90 -8.15 5.40 -2.01
C ARG A 90 -9.39 5.11 -2.82
N ARG A 91 -9.60 5.91 -3.88
CA ARG A 91 -10.92 6.19 -4.46
C ARG A 91 -11.66 4.97 -5.00
N LYS A 92 -11.04 3.79 -5.16
CA LYS A 92 -11.75 2.56 -5.51
C LYS A 92 -11.30 1.31 -4.75
N GLY A 93 -11.34 1.37 -3.41
CA GLY A 93 -11.84 0.32 -2.47
C GLY A 93 -11.40 -1.16 -2.54
N ALA A 94 -10.80 -1.64 -3.61
CA ALA A 94 -10.44 -3.03 -3.82
C ALA A 94 -9.02 -3.32 -3.32
N PHE A 95 -8.10 -2.36 -3.40
CA PHE A 95 -6.68 -2.61 -3.09
C PHE A 95 -6.41 -2.84 -1.61
N LYS A 96 -6.98 -1.99 -0.72
CA LYS A 96 -6.77 -2.07 0.73
C LYS A 96 -7.33 -3.39 1.31
N ASN A 97 -8.53 -3.78 0.87
CA ASN A 97 -9.15 -5.05 1.26
C ASN A 97 -8.46 -6.27 0.61
N LYS A 98 -8.00 -6.20 -0.64
CA LYS A 98 -7.34 -7.34 -1.30
C LYS A 98 -5.90 -7.58 -0.85
N ILE A 99 -5.18 -6.55 -0.41
CA ILE A 99 -3.90 -6.73 0.29
C ILE A 99 -4.17 -7.46 1.61
N PHE A 100 -5.13 -6.97 2.42
CA PHE A 100 -5.48 -7.59 3.70
C PHE A 100 -6.00 -9.02 3.60
N LEU A 101 -6.85 -9.32 2.62
CA LEU A 101 -7.43 -10.66 2.47
C LEU A 101 -6.38 -11.70 2.07
N LYS A 102 -5.35 -11.31 1.32
CA LYS A 102 -4.29 -12.23 0.87
C LYS A 102 -3.21 -12.50 1.92
N ASP A 103 -3.05 -11.61 2.90
CA ASP A 103 -2.18 -11.83 4.06
C ASP A 103 -2.81 -12.79 5.09
N VAL A 104 -4.14 -12.90 5.13
CA VAL A 104 -4.87 -13.75 6.10
C VAL A 104 -5.00 -15.21 5.64
N GLU A 105 -4.76 -15.53 4.37
CA GLU A 105 -4.87 -16.89 3.80
C GLU A 105 -3.53 -17.68 3.79
N GLU A 106 -2.42 -17.14 4.30
CA GLU A 106 -1.11 -17.84 4.36
C GLU A 106 -0.60 -18.11 5.81
N ASP A 107 -1.51 -18.33 6.77
CA ASP A 107 -1.20 -18.90 8.11
C ASP A 107 -1.98 -20.20 8.38
#